data_AF-A0A973ISQ0-F1
#
_entry.id   AF-A0A973ISQ0-F1
#
_cell.length_a   1.000
_cell.length_b   1.000
_cell.length_c   1.000
_cell.angle_alpha   90.00
_cell.angle_beta   90.00
_cell.angle_gamma   90.00
#
_symmetry.space_group_name_H-M   'P 1'
#
loop_
_entity.id
_entity.type
_entity.pdbx_description
1 polymer ?
#
loop_
_entity_poly.entity_id
_entity_poly.type
_entity_poly.pdbx_seq_one_letter_code
_entity_poly.pdbx_strand_id
1 'polypeptide(L)'
;MKTIWTITRRELNSFFDSLTAFIMIVLFLGFSGFFTWISGSDIFLIGQATLRPFFAIAYWTLFFFIPALTMRLLAEEKKTGTIEMLLTKPVTDRQ
;
A
#
# COMPACT_ATOMS: atom_id res chain seq x y z
N MET A 1 13.37 20.82 -5.54
CA MET A 1 12.11 20.50 -4.81
C MET A 1 10.86 20.53 -5.70
N LYS A 2 10.64 21.55 -6.55
CA LYS A 2 9.45 21.58 -7.43
C LYS A 2 9.35 20.35 -8.37
N THR A 3 10.45 19.95 -9.01
CA THR A 3 10.48 18.80 -9.92
C THR A 3 10.15 17.49 -9.21
N ILE A 4 10.74 17.25 -8.03
CA ILE A 4 10.51 16.08 -7.17
C ILE A 4 9.01 15.96 -6.86
N TRP A 5 8.42 17.04 -6.36
CA TRP A 5 7.01 17.07 -6.01
C TRP A 5 6.09 16.82 -7.23
N THR A 6 6.43 17.37 -8.39
CA THR A 6 5.70 17.12 -9.63
C THR A 6 5.76 15.64 -10.03
N ILE A 7 6.93 15.00 -9.91
CA ILE A 7 7.11 13.57 -10.20
C ILE A 7 6.30 12.74 -9.19
N THR A 8 6.48 12.96 -7.89
CA THR A 8 5.78 12.21 -6.84
C THR A 8 4.26 12.31 -6.99
N ARG A 9 3.72 13.50 -7.27
CA ARG A 9 2.27 13.69 -7.46
C ARG A 9 1.75 12.94 -8.68
N ARG A 10 2.52 12.92 -9.78
CA ARG A 10 2.15 12.17 -10.99
C ARG A 10 2.12 10.67 -10.71
N GLU A 11 3.16 10.14 -10.04
CA GLU A 11 3.25 8.72 -9.70
C GLU A 11 2.15 8.29 -8.72
N LEU A 12 1.86 9.10 -7.70
CA LEU A 12 0.77 8.83 -6.76
C LEU A 12 -0.59 8.79 -7.46
N ASN A 13 -0.90 9.76 -8.32
CA ASN A 13 -2.15 9.74 -9.07
C ASN A 13 -2.23 8.50 -9.98
N SER A 14 -1.16 8.18 -10.71
CA SER A 14 -1.14 6.98 -11.56
C SER A 14 -1.28 5.68 -10.76
N PHE A 15 -0.79 5.64 -9.52
CA PHE A 15 -1.00 4.52 -8.62
C PHE A 15 -2.47 4.35 -8.26
N PHE A 16 -3.15 5.43 -7.85
CA PHE A 16 -4.57 5.40 -7.47
C PHE A 16 -5.53 5.25 -8.67
N ASP A 17 -5.13 5.64 -9.88
CA ASP A 17 -5.93 5.39 -11.10
C ASP A 17 -5.95 3.91 -11.51
N SER A 18 -5.07 3.09 -10.94
CA SER A 18 -5.01 1.67 -11.28
C SER A 18 -6.05 0.84 -10.53
N LEU A 19 -6.71 -0.07 -11.27
CA LEU A 19 -7.68 -1.02 -10.70
C LEU A 19 -7.07 -1.90 -9.59
N THR A 20 -5.79 -2.21 -9.70
CA THR A 20 -5.07 -3.02 -8.71
C THR A 20 -4.93 -2.32 -7.36
N ALA A 21 -4.81 -0.98 -7.32
CA ALA A 21 -4.81 -0.25 -6.05
C ALA A 21 -6.15 -0.40 -5.31
N PHE A 22 -7.27 -0.31 -6.05
CA PHE A 22 -8.60 -0.53 -5.49
C PHE A 22 -8.79 -1.97 -4.98
N ILE A 23 -8.35 -2.98 -5.76
CA ILE A 23 -8.40 -4.39 -5.33
C ILE A 23 -7.62 -4.59 -4.02
N MET A 24 -6.44 -4.00 -3.91
CA MET A 24 -5.61 -4.10 -2.70
C MET A 24 -6.26 -3.43 -1.49
N ILE A 25 -6.90 -2.27 -1.67
CA ILE A 25 -7.64 -1.58 -0.60
C ILE A 25 -8.82 -2.44 -0.11
N VAL A 26 -9.60 -3.01 -1.03
CA VAL A 26 -10.73 -3.88 -0.68
C VAL A 26 -10.26 -5.13 0.04
N LEU A 27 -9.19 -5.77 -0.44
CA LEU A 27 -8.59 -6.92 0.23
C LEU A 27 -8.07 -6.55 1.62
N PHE A 28 -7.38 -5.42 1.77
CA PHE A 28 -6.88 -4.95 3.06
C PHE A 28 -8.01 -4.74 4.07
N LEU A 29 -9.09 -4.05 3.67
CA LEU A 29 -10.27 -3.82 4.49
C LEU A 29 -10.99 -5.14 4.83
N GLY A 30 -11.15 -6.01 3.83
CA GLY A 30 -11.78 -7.32 4.00
C GLY A 30 -11.02 -8.21 4.97
N PHE A 31 -9.70 -8.35 4.80
CA PHE A 31 -8.86 -9.15 5.69
C PHE A 31 -8.79 -8.56 7.09
N SER A 32 -8.46 -7.27 7.24
CA SER A 32 -8.35 -6.65 8.57
C SER A 32 -9.68 -6.68 9.33
N GLY A 33 -10.81 -6.42 8.66
CA GLY A 33 -12.14 -6.51 9.25
C GLY A 33 -12.52 -7.94 9.64
N PHE A 34 -12.35 -8.89 8.72
CA PHE A 34 -12.69 -10.30 8.94
C PHE A 34 -11.85 -10.92 10.07
N PHE A 35 -10.53 -10.68 10.07
CA PHE A 35 -9.66 -11.18 11.12
C PHE A 35 -9.96 -10.53 12.47
N THR A 36 -10.34 -9.25 12.51
CA THR A 36 -10.72 -8.57 13.77
C THR A 36 -11.91 -9.23 14.44
N TRP A 37 -12.88 -9.74 13.69
CA TRP A 37 -14.00 -10.49 14.25
C TRP A 37 -13.62 -11.93 14.63
N ILE A 38 -12.85 -12.64 13.80
CA ILE A 38 -12.58 -14.08 14.05
C ILE A 38 -11.54 -14.34 15.14
N SER A 39 -10.65 -13.39 15.44
CA SER A 39 -9.48 -13.56 16.33
C SER A 39 -9.84 -13.70 17.83
N GLY A 40 -11.07 -14.09 18.17
CA GLY A 40 -11.49 -14.38 19.55
C GLY A 40 -11.59 -13.16 20.47
N SER A 41 -11.52 -11.96 19.91
CA SER A 41 -11.67 -10.67 20.59
C SER A 41 -12.81 -9.89 19.97
N ASP A 42 -13.95 -10.57 19.81
CA ASP A 42 -15.21 -9.95 19.44
C ASP A 42 -15.40 -8.70 20.31
N ILE A 43 -15.42 -7.54 19.64
CA ILE A 43 -15.56 -6.23 20.31
C ILE A 43 -16.83 -6.23 21.16
N PHE A 44 -17.83 -7.02 20.76
CA PHE A 44 -19.07 -7.27 21.49
C PHE A 44 -18.90 -8.15 22.74
N LEU A 45 -18.01 -9.16 22.73
CA LEU A 45 -17.76 -10.02 23.89
C LEU A 45 -16.95 -9.32 24.98
N ILE A 46 -16.02 -8.45 24.58
CA ILE A 46 -15.18 -7.68 25.51
C ILE A 46 -16.02 -6.61 26.25
N GLY A 47 -17.12 -6.15 25.63
CA GLY A 47 -18.01 -5.15 26.23
C GLY A 47 -17.37 -3.77 26.40
N GLN A 48 -16.21 -3.53 25.76
CA GLN A 48 -15.44 -2.30 25.89
C GLN A 48 -15.15 -1.71 24.51
N ALA A 49 -15.38 -0.41 24.34
CA ALA A 49 -15.07 0.31 23.11
C ALA A 49 -13.55 0.54 22.98
N THR A 50 -12.81 -0.49 22.53
CA THR A 50 -11.36 -0.42 22.32
C THR A 50 -10.96 -0.86 20.91
N LEU A 51 -9.94 -0.20 20.35
CA LEU A 51 -9.34 -0.55 19.05
C LEU A 51 -8.13 -1.49 19.17
N ARG A 52 -7.81 -1.97 20.38
CA ARG A 52 -6.67 -2.86 20.61
C ARG A 52 -6.70 -4.13 19.75
N PRO A 53 -7.84 -4.83 19.59
CA PRO A 53 -7.90 -6.03 18.74
C PRO A 53 -7.59 -5.71 17.28
N PHE A 54 -8.15 -4.61 16.77
CA PHE A 54 -7.91 -4.15 15.41
C PHE A 54 -6.43 -3.87 15.15
N PHE A 55 -5.75 -3.13 16.04
CA PHE A 55 -4.33 -2.81 15.85
C PHE A 55 -3.40 -4.03 15.92
N ALA A 56 -3.72 -5.03 16.75
CA ALA A 56 -2.96 -6.27 16.83
C ALA A 56 -2.95 -7.02 15.48
N ILE A 57 -4.08 -7.01 14.78
CA ILE A 57 -4.26 -7.68 13.49
C ILE A 57 -3.76 -6.80 12.34
N ALA A 58 -4.04 -5.51 12.40
CA ALA A 58 -3.59 -4.54 11.40
C ALA A 58 -2.07 -4.54 11.27
N TYR A 59 -1.32 -4.73 12.35
CA TYR A 59 0.14 -4.87 12.30
C TYR A 59 0.58 -6.00 11.34
N TRP A 60 0.00 -7.19 11.51
CA TRP A 60 0.30 -8.34 10.66
C TRP A 60 -0.22 -8.17 9.23
N THR A 61 -1.42 -7.64 9.06
CA THR A 61 -1.98 -7.37 7.73
C THR A 61 -1.13 -6.35 6.98
N LEU A 62 -0.78 -5.22 7.60
CA LEU A 62 0.04 -4.18 6.98
C LEU A 62 1.45 -4.67 6.65
N PHE A 63 2.04 -5.54 7.47
CA PHE A 63 3.35 -6.13 7.18
C PHE A 63 3.37 -6.85 5.83
N PHE A 64 2.29 -7.56 5.47
CA PHE A 64 2.18 -8.23 4.17
C PHE A 64 1.73 -7.27 3.05
N PHE A 65 0.77 -6.39 3.35
CA PHE A 65 0.17 -5.51 2.34
C PHE A 65 1.08 -4.36 1.91
N ILE A 66 1.90 -3.79 2.80
CA ILE A 66 2.79 -2.68 2.46
C ILE A 66 3.77 -3.08 1.35
N PRO A 67 4.56 -4.16 1.47
CA PRO A 67 5.43 -4.62 0.39
C PRO A 67 4.65 -4.93 -0.88
N ALA A 68 3.47 -5.56 -0.78
CA ALA A 68 2.66 -5.89 -1.94
C ALA A 68 2.18 -4.63 -2.71
N LEU A 69 1.82 -3.56 -1.98
CA LEU A 69 1.44 -2.27 -2.56
C LEU A 69 2.63 -1.55 -3.18
N THR A 70 3.78 -1.49 -2.49
CA THR A 70 4.93 -0.69 -2.92
C THR A 70 5.76 -1.37 -4.00
N MET A 71 5.87 -2.70 -3.99
CA MET A 71 6.72 -3.45 -4.93
C MET A 71 6.24 -3.33 -6.36
N ARG A 72 4.97 -3.00 -6.60
CA ARG A 72 4.44 -2.83 -7.96
C ARG A 72 5.18 -1.74 -8.72
N LEU A 73 5.46 -0.59 -8.09
CA LEU A 73 6.12 0.54 -8.74
C LEU A 73 7.48 0.15 -9.32
N LEU A 74 8.24 -0.70 -8.62
CA LEU A 74 9.55 -1.17 -9.09
C LEU A 74 9.44 -2.38 -10.01
N ALA A 75 8.51 -3.30 -9.74
CA ALA A 75 8.33 -4.51 -10.52
C ALA A 75 7.80 -4.22 -11.93
N GLU A 76 6.91 -3.22 -12.07
CA GLU A 76 6.32 -2.83 -13.34
C GLU A 76 7.36 -2.18 -14.27
N GLU A 77 8.25 -1.37 -13.70
CA GLU A 77 9.40 -0.79 -14.40
C GLU A 77 10.44 -1.86 -14.79
N LYS A 78 10.72 -2.83 -13.91
CA LYS A 78 11.59 -3.98 -14.23
C LYS A 78 11.00 -4.85 -15.34
N LYS A 79 9.69 -5.10 -15.31
CA LYS A 79 8.99 -5.95 -16.28
C LYS A 79 8.93 -5.30 -17.67
N THR A 80 8.77 -3.99 -17.73
CA THR A 80 8.61 -3.24 -18.99
C THR A 80 9.97 -2.83 -19.59
N GLY A 81 11.08 -3.02 -18.86
CA GLY A 81 12.43 -2.63 -19.29
C GLY A 81 12.66 -1.11 -19.30
N THR A 82 11.70 -0.33 -18.79
CA THR A 82 11.74 1.14 -18.78
C THR A 82 12.69 1.71 -17.74
N ILE A 83 13.23 0.89 -16.84
CA ILE A 83 14.28 1.28 -15.89
C ILE A 83 15.49 1.88 -16.60
N GLU A 84 15.92 1.30 -17.71
CA GLU A 84 17.07 1.83 -18.47
C GLU A 84 16.77 3.20 -19.07
N MET A 85 15.51 3.41 -19.46
CA MET A 85 15.04 4.69 -19.97
C MET A 85 14.90 5.74 -18.86
N LEU A 86 14.56 5.35 -17.63
CA LEU A 86 14.56 6.24 -16.47
C LEU A 86 15.98 6.69 -16.11
N LEU A 87 16.95 5.77 -16.11
CA LEU A 87 18.35 6.03 -15.79
C LEU A 87 19.06 6.94 -16.81
N THR A 88 18.57 6.98 -18.05
CA THR A 88 19.14 7.81 -19.11
C THR A 88 18.50 9.20 -19.21
N LYS A 89 17.43 9.49 -18.44
CA LYS A 89 16.82 10.82 -18.42
C LYS A 89 17.70 11.82 -17.68
N PRO A 90 17.64 13.12 -18.04
CA PRO A 90 18.40 14.18 -17.37
C PRO A 90 17.76 14.56 -16.02
N VAL A 91 17.56 13.58 -15.14
CA VAL A 91 17.06 13.73 -13.77
C VAL A 91 18.09 13.09 -12.85
N THR A 92 18.50 13.78 -11.80
CA THR A 92 19.55 13.26 -10.90
C THR A 92 18.92 12.26 -9.92
N ASP A 93 19.58 11.14 -9.62
CA ASP A 93 19.09 10.14 -8.63
C ASP A 93 18.78 10.73 -7.23
N ARG A 94 19.35 11.89 -6.92
CA ARG A 94 19.19 12.61 -5.64
C ARG A 94 18.07 13.67 -5.68
N GLN A 95 17.40 13.87 -6.82
CA GLN A 95 16.23 14.73 -6.97
C GLN A 95 14.97 13.86 -6.84
#